data_AF-A0A094C9T3-F1
#
_entry.id   AF-A0A094C9T3-F1
#
_cell.length_a   1.000
_cell.length_b   1.000
_cell.length_c   1.000
_cell.angle_alpha   90.00
_cell.angle_beta   90.00
_cell.angle_gamma   90.00
#
_symmetry.space_group_name_H-M   'P 1'
#
loop_
_entity.id
_entity.type
_entity.pdbx_description
1 polymer ?
#
loop_
_entity_poly.entity_id
_entity_poly.type
_entity_poly.pdbx_seq_one_letter_code
_entity_poly.pdbx_strand_id
1 'polypeptide(L)'
;MIRFLHVAFGLHTLVETPAALNFFVNPSEELQLAAPSPCAEALIRQYALLLLCTNVIALVFLLRPVDKVSRHVACALGLYHLGPALRAISRLTRNEAALGTGLGGPAVHLVFHVLCLITLTTG
;
A
#
# COMPACT_ATOMS: atom_id res chain seq x y z
N MET A 1 10.65 -11.83 17.41
CA MET A 1 9.39 -11.06 17.41
C MET A 1 9.63 -9.56 17.40
N ILE A 2 10.33 -8.95 18.38
CA ILE A 2 10.55 -7.48 18.42
C ILE A 2 11.15 -6.91 17.12
N ARG A 3 12.23 -7.50 16.59
CA ARG A 3 12.84 -7.06 15.32
C ARG A 3 11.94 -7.25 14.09
N PHE A 4 10.96 -8.15 14.16
CA PHE A 4 10.13 -8.50 13.01
C PHE A 4 9.06 -7.44 12.75
N LEU A 5 8.46 -6.87 13.79
CA LEU A 5 7.51 -5.76 13.64
C LEU A 5 8.16 -4.50 13.08
N HIS A 6 9.40 -4.18 13.48
CA HIS A 6 10.16 -3.09 12.85
C HIS A 6 10.34 -3.32 11.35
N VAL A 7 10.72 -4.55 10.95
CA VAL A 7 10.82 -4.90 9.52
C VAL A 7 9.47 -4.76 8.82
N ALA A 8 8.37 -5.19 9.43
CA ALA A 8 7.03 -5.09 8.86
C ALA A 8 6.60 -3.62 8.64
N PHE A 9 6.80 -2.74 9.63
CA PHE A 9 6.53 -1.30 9.49
C PHE A 9 7.45 -0.63 8.45
N GLY A 10 8.72 -1.03 8.40
CA GLY A 10 9.65 -0.57 7.39
C GLY A 10 9.21 -0.97 5.98
N LEU A 11 8.81 -2.23 5.79
CA LEU A 11 8.31 -2.73 4.51
C LEU A 11 7.04 -2.01 4.06
N HIS A 12 6.06 -1.81 4.96
CA HIS A 12 4.86 -1.01 4.67
C HIS A 12 5.24 0.37 4.15
N THR A 13 6.11 1.07 4.89
CA THR A 13 6.54 2.43 4.54
C THR A 13 7.23 2.45 3.18
N LEU A 14 8.11 1.50 2.89
CA LEU A 14 8.83 1.41 1.63
C LEU A 14 7.92 1.14 0.43
N VAL A 15 6.92 0.26 0.57
CA VAL A 15 5.99 -0.09 -0.51
C VAL A 15 4.97 1.02 -0.75
N GLU A 16 4.41 1.59 0.32
CA GLU A 16 3.30 2.53 0.21
C GLU A 16 3.74 3.97 -0.04
N THR A 17 5.01 4.34 0.23
CA THR A 17 5.53 5.69 -0.11
C THR A 17 5.47 5.99 -1.63
N PRO A 18 6.05 5.17 -2.52
CA PRO A 18 5.95 5.44 -3.96
C PRO A 18 4.51 5.37 -4.46
N ALA A 19 3.67 4.49 -3.90
CA ALA A 19 2.25 4.42 -4.24
C ALA A 19 1.51 5.71 -3.85
N ALA A 20 1.70 6.21 -2.63
CA ALA A 20 1.12 7.47 -2.17
C ALA A 20 1.55 8.65 -3.06
N LEU A 21 2.84 8.74 -3.40
CA LEU A 21 3.35 9.78 -4.30
C LEU A 21 2.70 9.67 -5.69
N ASN A 22 2.60 8.46 -6.24
CA ASN A 22 1.97 8.26 -7.55
C ASN A 22 0.49 8.65 -7.54
N PHE A 23 -0.27 8.28 -6.50
CA PHE A 23 -1.69 8.63 -6.39
C PHE A 23 -1.86 10.15 -6.27
N PHE A 24 -0.91 10.85 -5.64
CA PHE A 24 -0.99 12.30 -5.49
C PHE A 24 -0.65 13.04 -6.78
N VAL A 25 0.44 12.64 -7.45
CA VAL A 25 1.00 13.33 -8.63
C VAL A 25 0.30 12.92 -9.92
N ASN A 26 0.00 11.62 -10.08
CA ASN A 26 -0.55 11.01 -11.31
C ASN A 26 -1.91 10.32 -11.08
N PRO A 27 -2.92 10.96 -10.47
CA PRO A 27 -4.18 10.30 -10.13
C PRO A 27 -4.97 9.80 -11.36
N SER A 28 -4.87 10.50 -12.49
CA SER A 28 -5.53 10.12 -13.74
C SER A 28 -4.98 8.80 -14.30
N GLU A 29 -3.66 8.59 -14.16
CA GLU A 29 -3.00 7.34 -14.55
C GLU A 29 -3.39 6.18 -13.62
N GLU A 30 -3.55 6.45 -12.32
CA GLU A 30 -4.02 5.43 -11.36
C GLU A 30 -5.47 5.02 -11.62
N LEU A 31 -6.33 5.96 -12.02
CA LEU A 31 -7.73 5.67 -12.34
C LEU A 31 -7.88 4.75 -13.55
N GLN A 32 -6.96 4.82 -14.52
CA GLN A 32 -7.00 4.04 -15.76
C GLN A 32 -8.35 4.14 -16.51
N LEU A 33 -9.00 5.32 -16.41
CA LEU A 33 -10.25 5.62 -17.11
C LEU A 33 -9.96 6.38 -18.40
N ALA A 34 -10.73 6.11 -19.46
CA ALA A 34 -10.61 6.85 -20.72
C ALA A 34 -10.91 8.36 -20.55
N ALA A 35 -11.78 8.72 -19.62
CA ALA A 35 -12.12 10.09 -19.27
C ALA A 35 -12.33 10.21 -17.74
N PRO A 36 -11.27 10.44 -16.95
CA PRO A 36 -11.39 10.61 -15.50
C PRO A 36 -12.09 11.94 -15.18
N SER A 37 -13.04 11.90 -14.24
CA SER A 37 -13.69 13.13 -13.76
C SER A 37 -12.80 13.83 -12.71
N PRO A 38 -12.86 15.17 -12.60
CA PRO A 38 -12.10 15.91 -11.58
C PRO A 38 -12.40 15.42 -10.15
N CYS A 39 -13.64 15.01 -9.88
CA CYS A 39 -14.03 14.43 -8.59
C CYS A 39 -13.34 13.09 -8.31
N ALA A 40 -13.20 12.23 -9.32
CA ALA A 40 -12.49 10.95 -9.17
C ALA A 40 -11.01 11.19 -8.87
N GLU A 41 -10.37 12.13 -9.57
CA GLU A 41 -8.96 12.46 -9.28
C GLU A 41 -8.76 13.06 -7.89
N ALA A 42 -9.70 13.91 -7.43
CA ALA A 42 -9.67 14.47 -6.08
C ALA A 42 -9.77 13.35 -5.03
N LEU A 43 -10.60 12.32 -5.24
CA LEU A 43 -10.68 11.15 -4.36
C LEU A 43 -9.35 10.38 -4.32
N ILE A 44 -8.71 10.15 -5.47
CA ILE A 44 -7.41 9.45 -5.50
C ILE A 44 -6.34 10.26 -4.74
N ARG A 45 -6.32 11.59 -4.89
CA ARG A 45 -5.42 12.46 -4.10
C ARG A 45 -5.72 12.41 -2.60
N GLN A 46 -6.99 12.28 -2.19
CA GLN A 46 -7.34 12.06 -0.78
C GLN A 46 -6.87 10.68 -0.28
N TYR A 47 -6.99 9.62 -1.09
CA TYR A 47 -6.42 8.31 -0.76
C TYR A 47 -4.89 8.35 -0.65
N ALA A 48 -4.21 9.16 -1.47
CA ALA A 48 -2.78 9.39 -1.36
C ALA A 48 -2.38 9.98 -0.01
N LEU A 49 -3.12 10.99 0.47
CA LEU A 49 -2.89 11.59 1.79
C LEU A 49 -3.15 10.58 2.92
N LEU A 50 -4.19 9.74 2.79
CA LEU A 50 -4.47 8.70 3.77
C LEU A 50 -3.33 7.66 3.84
N LEU A 51 -2.80 7.23 2.69
CA LEU A 51 -1.61 6.37 2.63
C LEU A 51 -0.38 7.04 3.24
N LEU A 52 -0.18 8.33 3.03
CA LEU A 52 0.90 9.06 3.67
C LEU A 52 0.74 9.07 5.19
N CYS A 53 -0.49 9.23 5.70
CA CYS A 53 -0.77 9.10 7.13
C CYS A 53 -0.42 7.71 7.67
N THR A 54 -0.72 6.62 6.94
CA THR A 54 -0.35 5.27 7.38
C THR A 54 1.17 5.09 7.43
N ASN A 55 1.91 5.68 6.48
CA ASN A 55 3.37 5.69 6.51
C ASN A 55 3.92 6.44 7.72
N VAL A 56 3.36 7.60 8.07
CA VAL A 56 3.78 8.34 9.27
C VAL A 56 3.51 7.52 10.53
N ILE A 57 2.35 6.86 10.63
CA ILE A 57 2.04 5.94 11.73
C ILE A 57 3.05 4.80 11.78
N ALA A 58 3.34 4.15 10.65
CA ALA A 58 4.31 3.07 10.56
C ALA A 58 5.71 3.52 10.99
N LEU A 59 6.15 4.72 10.58
CA LEU A 59 7.43 5.31 11.00
C LEU A 59 7.52 5.55 12.51
N VAL A 60 6.44 6.01 13.14
CA VAL A 60 6.39 6.14 14.61
C VAL A 60 6.63 4.78 15.27
N PHE A 61 6.00 3.72 14.78
CA PHE A 61 6.17 2.37 15.31
C PHE A 61 7.51 1.72 14.94
N LEU A 62 8.09 2.10 13.79
CA LEU A 62 9.42 1.68 13.37
C LEU A 62 10.51 2.21 14.32
N LEU A 63 10.36 3.44 14.80
CA LEU A 63 11.39 4.16 15.56
C LEU A 63 11.26 4.03 17.09
N ARG A 64 10.18 3.41 17.57
CA ARG A 64 9.93 3.23 19.01
C ARG A 64 10.10 1.78 19.47
N PRO A 65 10.24 1.53 20.78
CA PRO A 65 10.16 0.19 21.33
C PRO A 65 8.82 -0.48 21.03
N VAL A 66 8.87 -1.75 20.64
CA VAL A 66 7.69 -2.57 20.35
C VAL A 66 6.91 -2.87 21.63
N ASP A 67 5.61 -2.65 21.58
CA ASP A 67 4.66 -2.90 22.66
C ASP A 67 3.39 -3.62 22.15
N LYS A 68 2.42 -3.85 23.04
CA LYS A 68 1.15 -4.49 22.69
C LYS A 68 0.36 -3.69 21.64
N VAL A 69 0.46 -2.36 21.66
CA VAL A 69 -0.21 -1.48 20.70
C VAL A 69 0.38 -1.65 19.30
N SER A 70 1.69 -1.87 19.22
CA SER A 70 2.41 -2.11 17.96
C SER A 70 1.80 -3.26 17.17
N ARG A 71 1.43 -4.36 17.84
CA ARG A 71 0.76 -5.51 17.20
C ARG A 71 -0.64 -5.18 16.65
N HIS A 72 -1.43 -4.42 17.41
CA HIS A 72 -2.77 -4.03 16.95
C HIS A 72 -2.71 -3.07 15.76
N VAL A 73 -1.78 -2.12 15.81
CA VAL A 73 -1.57 -1.16 14.72
C VAL A 73 -1.00 -1.87 13.49
N ALA A 74 -0.02 -2.77 13.65
CA ALA A 74 0.49 -3.59 12.56
C ALA A 74 -0.64 -4.37 11.90
N CYS A 75 -1.46 -5.09 12.67
CA CYS A 75 -2.61 -5.82 12.14
C CYS A 75 -3.58 -4.92 11.35
N ALA A 76 -3.92 -3.74 11.90
CA ALA A 76 -4.80 -2.78 11.23
C ALA A 76 -4.22 -2.28 9.88
N LEU A 77 -2.92 -1.94 9.86
CA LEU A 77 -2.21 -1.59 8.62
C LEU A 77 -2.10 -2.78 7.66
N GLY A 78 -1.96 -3.99 8.19
CA GLY A 78 -1.92 -5.24 7.42
C GLY A 78 -3.19 -5.44 6.59
N LEU A 79 -4.36 -5.22 7.21
CA LEU A 79 -5.66 -5.37 6.56
C LEU A 79 -5.84 -4.46 5.33
N TYR A 80 -5.20 -3.28 5.31
CA TYR A 80 -5.23 -2.40 4.14
C TYR A 80 -4.75 -3.13 2.87
N HIS A 81 -3.71 -3.97 2.98
CA HIS A 81 -3.09 -4.64 1.83
C HIS A 81 -3.97 -5.71 1.19
N LEU A 82 -5.08 -6.13 1.82
CA LEU A 82 -6.08 -7.00 1.17
C LEU A 82 -6.66 -6.34 -0.07
N GLY A 83 -6.98 -5.04 -0.03
CA GLY A 83 -7.57 -4.31 -1.15
C GLY A 83 -6.66 -4.30 -2.39
N PRO A 84 -5.41 -3.80 -2.30
CA PRO A 84 -4.44 -3.85 -3.37
C PRO A 84 -4.10 -5.28 -3.84
N ALA A 85 -4.02 -6.26 -2.94
CA ALA A 85 -3.79 -7.66 -3.32
C ALA A 85 -4.95 -8.22 -4.16
N LEU A 86 -6.20 -8.01 -3.74
CA LEU A 86 -7.38 -8.43 -4.51
C LEU A 86 -7.45 -7.70 -5.86
N ARG A 87 -7.12 -6.40 -5.90
CA ARG A 87 -7.02 -5.63 -7.15
C ARG A 87 -5.98 -6.24 -8.08
N ALA A 88 -4.79 -6.57 -7.58
CA ALA A 88 -3.73 -7.19 -8.36
C ALA A 88 -4.12 -8.59 -8.88
N ILE A 89 -4.78 -9.41 -8.05
CA ILE A 89 -5.34 -10.70 -8.47
C ILE A 89 -6.35 -10.51 -9.59
N SER A 90 -7.30 -9.56 -9.46
CA SER A 90 -8.29 -9.30 -10.51
C SER A 90 -7.66 -8.87 -11.84
N ARG A 91 -6.54 -8.16 -11.82
CA ARG A 91 -5.81 -7.77 -13.03
C ARG A 91 -5.11 -8.97 -13.67
N LEU A 92 -4.49 -9.82 -12.85
CA LEU A 92 -3.87 -11.07 -13.31
C LEU A 92 -4.88 -12.02 -13.93
N THR A 93 -6.06 -12.20 -13.33
CA THR A 93 -7.10 -13.10 -13.87
C THR A 93 -7.71 -12.59 -15.18
N ARG A 94 -7.62 -11.29 -15.43
CA ARG A 94 -8.06 -10.65 -16.70
C ARG A 94 -6.96 -10.54 -17.75
N ASN A 95 -5.75 -11.06 -17.48
CA ASN A 95 -4.56 -10.90 -18.32
C ASN A 95 -4.27 -9.43 -18.67
N GLU A 96 -4.61 -8.50 -17.78
CA GLU A 96 -4.26 -7.10 -17.94
C GLU A 96 -2.75 -6.97 -17.70
N ALA A 97 -1.99 -6.74 -18.78
CA ALA A 97 -0.55 -6.55 -18.72
C ALA A 97 -0.17 -5.35 -17.84
N ALA A 98 1.11 -5.23 -17.51
CA ALA A 98 1.66 -4.02 -16.92
C ALA A 98 1.44 -2.84 -17.88
N LEU A 99 0.34 -2.10 -17.70
CA LEU A 99 0.17 -0.77 -18.28
C LEU A 99 1.34 0.06 -17.75
N GLY A 100 2.24 0.44 -18.67
CA GLY A 100 3.65 0.75 -18.41
C GLY A 100 3.95 2.06 -17.66
N THR A 101 3.23 2.38 -16.59
CA THR A 101 3.45 3.61 -15.80
C THR A 101 3.74 3.35 -14.31
N GLY A 102 3.55 2.12 -13.82
CA GLY A 102 3.86 1.74 -12.43
C GLY A 102 5.22 1.05 -12.25
N LEU A 103 5.77 1.08 -11.02
CA LEU A 103 6.95 0.31 -10.61
C LEU A 103 6.64 -1.20 -10.53
N GLY A 104 6.38 -1.82 -11.67
CA GLY A 104 6.13 -3.25 -11.81
C GLY A 104 4.70 -3.61 -12.25
N GLY A 105 4.53 -4.84 -12.74
CA GLY A 105 3.23 -5.37 -13.16
C GLY A 105 2.36 -5.89 -12.01
N PRO A 106 1.12 -6.33 -12.28
CA PRO A 106 0.20 -6.84 -11.27
C PRO A 106 0.79 -7.94 -10.37
N ALA A 107 1.66 -8.80 -10.90
CA ALA A 107 2.34 -9.84 -10.11
C ALA A 107 3.27 -9.25 -9.03
N VAL A 108 4.02 -8.20 -9.38
CA VAL A 108 4.93 -7.52 -8.45
C VAL A 108 4.14 -6.84 -7.33
N HIS A 109 3.07 -6.14 -7.69
CA HIS A 109 2.14 -5.54 -6.72
C HIS A 109 1.57 -6.60 -5.76
N LEU A 110 1.10 -7.73 -6.31
CA LEU A 110 0.57 -8.82 -5.49
C LEU A 110 1.60 -9.33 -4.48
N VAL A 111 2.83 -9.59 -4.93
CA VAL A 111 3.91 -10.08 -4.06
C VAL A 111 4.17 -9.11 -2.91
N PHE A 112 4.37 -7.82 -3.20
CA PHE A 112 4.67 -6.85 -2.15
C PHE A 112 3.50 -6.67 -1.18
N HIS A 113 2.26 -6.59 -1.67
CA HIS A 113 1.11 -6.42 -0.78
C HIS A 113 0.82 -7.69 0.04
N VAL A 114 1.06 -8.89 -0.48
CA VAL A 114 0.96 -10.15 0.30
C VAL A 114 2.07 -10.22 1.34
N LEU A 115 3.31 -9.81 1.01
CA LEU A 115 4.40 -9.75 1.98
C LEU A 115 4.10 -8.76 3.10
N CYS A 116 3.62 -7.55 2.77
CA CYS A 116 3.19 -6.58 3.78
C CYS A 116 2.05 -7.15 4.65
N LEU A 117 1.02 -7.74 4.04
CA LEU A 117 -0.09 -8.36 4.75
C LEU A 117 0.40 -9.40 5.76
N ILE A 118 1.20 -10.37 5.32
CA ILE A 118 1.71 -11.44 6.17
C ILE A 118 2.58 -10.85 7.29
N THR A 119 3.60 -10.06 6.94
CA THR A 119 4.54 -9.53 7.93
C THR A 119 3.88 -8.64 8.98
N LEU A 120 2.89 -7.84 8.61
CA LEU A 120 2.16 -6.97 9.54
C LEU A 120 1.13 -7.72 10.41
N THR A 121 0.56 -8.82 9.92
CA THR A 121 -0.45 -9.60 10.67
C THR A 121 0.14 -10.71 11.53
N THR A 122 1.34 -11.20 11.19
CA THR A 122 2.00 -12.30 11.93
C THR A 122 3.17 -11.84 12.80
N GLY A 123 3.52 -10.55 12.79
CA GLY A 123 4.62 -9.98 13.60
C GLY A 123 4.31 -9.80 15.07
#